data_AF-A0A954LQC4-F1
#
_entry.id   AF-A0A954LQC4-F1
#
_cell.length_a   1.000
_cell.length_b   1.000
_cell.length_c   1.000
_cell.angle_alpha   90.00
_cell.angle_beta   90.00
_cell.angle_gamma   90.00
#
_symmetry.space_group_name_H-M   'P 1'
#
loop_
_entity.id
_entity.type
_entity.pdbx_description
1 polymer ?
#
loop_
_entity_poly.entity_id
_entity_poly.type
_entity_poly.pdbx_seq_one_letter_code
_entity_poly.pdbx_strand_id
1 'polypeptide(L)'
;MKRHFLALGLVGFLFACVVVQAFGDPLATFFMGRVKYSKNDGNDCGGVGRNMTQLVSQVSTVPVKSEKKVALTDPALFETPFLFMNGHNDFVFKDEEIENLRLYLEHGGFLFTSGCCTNPAFPKAWRREMQRIFPGQPVKELPYDHPIYQAFYP
;
A
#
# COMPACT_ATOMS: atom_id res chain seq x y z
N MET A 1 -8.57 -66.24 27.65
CA MET A 1 -9.43 -65.99 28.84
C MET A 1 -9.11 -64.58 29.35
N LYS A 2 -10.03 -63.62 29.17
CA LYS A 2 -10.11 -62.28 29.83
C LYS A 2 -8.94 -61.30 29.55
N ARG A 3 -9.09 -59.99 29.34
CA ARG A 3 -10.21 -59.03 29.20
C ARG A 3 -9.60 -57.74 28.63
N HIS A 4 -10.35 -57.05 27.77
CA HIS A 4 -10.07 -55.71 27.25
C HIS A 4 -9.84 -54.66 28.35
N PHE A 5 -8.94 -53.70 28.09
CA PHE A 5 -9.11 -52.31 28.52
C PHE A 5 -8.60 -51.37 27.42
N LEU A 6 -9.55 -50.76 26.71
CA LEU A 6 -9.34 -49.52 25.96
C LEU A 6 -9.05 -48.40 26.96
N ALA A 7 -7.98 -47.65 26.72
CA ALA A 7 -7.82 -46.29 27.25
C ALA A 7 -7.61 -45.37 26.05
N LEU A 8 -8.67 -44.69 25.61
CA LEU A 8 -8.61 -43.56 24.70
C LEU A 8 -7.90 -42.41 25.44
N GLY A 9 -6.65 -42.14 25.09
CA GLY A 9 -5.96 -40.92 25.51
C GLY A 9 -6.42 -39.74 24.66
N LEU A 10 -7.12 -38.79 25.28
CA LEU A 10 -7.40 -37.47 24.72
C LEU A 10 -6.07 -36.76 24.39
N VAL A 11 -5.75 -36.61 23.11
CA VAL A 11 -4.70 -35.69 22.66
C VAL A 11 -5.30 -34.29 22.69
N GLY A 12 -5.07 -33.57 23.79
CA GLY A 12 -5.43 -32.16 23.93
C GLY A 12 -4.63 -31.33 22.93
N PHE A 13 -5.32 -30.78 21.94
CA PHE A 13 -4.75 -29.81 21.01
C PHE A 13 -4.67 -28.46 21.74
N LEU A 14 -3.54 -28.21 22.42
CA LEU A 14 -3.18 -26.89 22.93
C LEU A 14 -2.96 -25.98 21.73
N PHE A 15 -4.01 -25.28 21.32
CA PHE A 15 -3.93 -24.15 20.40
C PHE A 15 -3.22 -23.02 21.15
N ALA A 16 -1.88 -23.06 21.18
CA ALA A 16 -1.08 -21.93 21.58
C ALA A 16 -1.32 -20.84 20.54
N CYS A 17 -2.23 -19.91 20.85
CA CYS A 17 -2.39 -18.68 20.12
C CYS A 17 -1.08 -17.92 20.30
N VAL A 18 -0.13 -18.13 19.38
CA VAL A 18 1.07 -17.30 19.28
C VAL A 18 0.56 -15.94 18.84
N VAL A 19 0.36 -15.07 19.81
CA VAL A 19 0.26 -13.63 19.55
C VAL A 19 1.62 -13.24 19.01
N VAL A 20 1.75 -13.23 17.68
CA VAL A 20 2.90 -12.60 17.01
C VAL A 20 2.76 -11.11 17.31
N GLN A 21 3.35 -10.67 18.41
CA GLN A 21 3.62 -9.25 18.59
C GLN A 21 4.71 -8.90 17.58
N ALA A 22 4.32 -8.26 16.49
CA ALA A 22 5.26 -7.62 15.60
C ALA A 22 5.91 -6.47 16.38
N PHE A 23 7.07 -6.74 16.97
CA PHE A 23 7.94 -5.67 17.44
C PHE A 23 8.40 -4.91 16.20
N GLY A 24 8.02 -3.63 16.10
CA GLY A 24 8.46 -2.78 15.00
C GLY A 24 9.97 -2.74 14.97
N ASP A 25 10.57 -3.01 13.81
CA ASP A 25 12.01 -2.92 13.62
C ASP A 25 12.45 -1.46 13.87
N PRO A 26 13.26 -1.18 14.91
CA PRO A 26 13.68 0.17 15.24
C PRO A 26 14.58 0.81 14.16
N LEU A 27 15.06 0.02 13.20
CA LEU A 27 15.82 0.48 12.04
C LEU A 27 14.96 0.65 10.78
N ALA A 28 13.71 0.17 10.78
CA ALA A 28 12.81 0.34 9.66
C ALA A 28 12.39 1.81 9.53
N THR A 29 13.08 2.53 8.64
CA THR A 29 12.74 3.90 8.31
C THR A 29 11.76 3.93 7.16
N PHE A 30 10.54 4.41 7.42
CA PHE A 30 9.52 4.60 6.40
C PHE A 30 9.95 5.65 5.39
N PHE A 31 9.68 5.42 4.10
CA PHE A 31 9.75 6.45 3.07
C PHE A 31 8.64 6.21 2.06
N MET A 32 8.22 7.27 1.38
CA MET A 32 7.25 7.18 0.30
C MET A 32 7.98 7.10 -1.04
N GLY A 33 7.59 6.15 -1.88
CA GLY A 33 8.03 6.06 -3.26
C GLY A 33 7.15 6.89 -4.19
N ARG A 34 7.65 8.01 -4.68
CA ARG A 34 7.01 8.79 -5.73
C ARG A 34 7.09 8.03 -7.04
N VAL A 35 5.95 7.62 -7.58
CA VAL A 35 5.90 6.89 -8.85
C VAL A 35 6.28 7.82 -10.01
N LYS A 36 7.25 7.41 -10.82
CA LYS A 36 7.67 8.11 -12.04
C LYS A 36 6.73 7.80 -13.21
N TYR A 37 5.56 8.42 -13.24
CA TYR A 37 4.53 8.16 -14.29
C TYR A 37 4.33 9.33 -15.27
N SER A 38 4.83 10.53 -14.94
CA SER A 38 4.61 11.75 -15.72
C SER A 38 5.92 12.35 -16.23
N LYS A 39 5.83 13.37 -17.09
CA LYS A 39 7.00 14.15 -17.55
C LYS A 39 7.80 14.78 -16.40
N ASN A 40 7.17 15.00 -15.25
CA ASN A 40 7.79 15.57 -14.06
C ASN A 40 8.15 14.48 -13.02
N ASP A 41 8.34 13.23 -13.45
CA ASP A 41 8.59 12.08 -12.56
C ASP A 41 7.52 11.94 -11.47
N GLY A 42 6.26 12.22 -11.81
CA GLY A 42 5.14 12.18 -10.87
C GLY A 42 5.12 13.32 -9.85
N ASN A 43 5.89 14.39 -10.02
CA ASN A 43 5.82 15.62 -9.22
C ASN A 43 4.97 16.70 -9.91
N ASP A 44 3.76 16.32 -10.36
CA ASP A 44 2.87 17.21 -11.13
C ASP A 44 2.26 18.32 -10.26
N CYS A 45 2.15 18.10 -8.95
CA CYS A 45 1.85 19.14 -7.98
C CYS A 45 2.94 19.18 -6.91
N GLY A 46 3.80 20.19 -7.05
CA GLY A 46 4.99 20.38 -6.20
C GLY A 46 4.64 20.51 -4.72
N GLY A 47 5.48 19.91 -3.88
CA GLY A 47 5.41 20.07 -2.42
C GLY A 47 4.46 19.12 -1.69
N VAL A 48 3.51 18.46 -2.37
CA VAL A 48 2.55 17.55 -1.71
C VAL A 48 3.26 16.42 -0.96
N GLY A 49 4.21 15.73 -1.61
CA GLY A 49 4.93 14.62 -0.98
C GLY A 49 5.78 15.08 0.21
N ARG A 50 6.51 16.19 0.06
CA ARG A 50 7.29 16.80 1.15
C ARG A 50 6.41 17.20 2.33
N ASN A 51 5.30 17.87 2.08
CA ASN A 51 4.38 18.31 3.13
C ASN A 51 3.76 17.10 3.86
N MET A 52 3.46 16.03 3.13
CA MET A 52 2.97 14.79 3.73
C MET A 52 4.04 14.09 4.58
N THR A 53 5.28 13.95 4.09
CA THR A 53 6.41 13.45 4.90
C THR A 53 6.59 14.26 6.18
N GLN A 54 6.55 15.60 6.07
CA GLN A 54 6.70 16.50 7.20
C GLN A 54 5.56 16.34 8.20
N LEU A 55 4.31 16.25 7.73
CA LEU A 55 3.15 16.04 8.59
C LEU A 55 3.27 14.74 9.38
N VAL A 56 3.57 13.61 8.70
CA VAL A 56 3.73 12.31 9.36
C VAL A 56 4.83 12.37 10.42
N SER A 57 5.96 13.04 10.14
CA SER A 57 7.04 13.23 11.11
C SER A 57 6.65 14.11 12.30
N GLN A 58 5.70 15.03 12.14
CA GLN A 58 5.26 15.94 13.20
C GLN A 58 4.21 15.32 14.11
N VAL A 59 3.36 14.46 13.58
CA VAL A 59 2.19 13.94 14.31
C VAL A 59 2.39 12.51 14.81
N SER A 60 3.32 11.74 14.24
CA SER A 60 3.53 10.33 14.58
C SER A 60 4.95 10.06 15.10
N THR A 61 5.13 8.89 15.72
CA THR A 61 6.45 8.38 16.13
C THR A 61 7.17 7.61 15.02
N VAL A 62 6.61 7.57 13.80
CA VAL A 62 7.20 6.84 12.68
C VAL A 62 8.43 7.61 12.17
N PRO A 63 9.62 7.00 12.13
CA PRO A 63 10.81 7.63 11.55
C PRO A 63 10.67 7.70 10.03
N VAL A 64 10.33 8.88 9.51
CA VAL A 64 10.12 9.12 8.07
C VAL A 64 11.36 9.73 7.42
N LYS A 65 11.82 9.10 6.33
CA LYS A 65 12.85 9.63 5.43
C LYS A 65 12.24 10.39 4.25
N SER A 66 13.08 11.17 3.57
CA SER A 66 12.74 11.83 2.31
C SER A 66 12.16 10.86 1.28
N GLU A 67 11.24 11.35 0.47
CA GLU A 67 10.68 10.59 -0.65
C GLU A 67 11.77 10.11 -1.61
N LYS A 68 11.55 8.94 -2.22
CA LYS A 68 12.38 8.41 -3.31
C LYS A 68 11.55 8.34 -4.58
N LYS A 69 12.15 8.66 -5.72
CA LYS A 69 11.50 8.43 -7.02
C LYS A 69 11.64 6.96 -7.39
N VAL A 70 10.56 6.35 -7.83
CA VAL A 70 10.49 4.92 -8.16
C VAL A 70 9.83 4.76 -9.53
N ALA A 71 10.52 4.09 -10.46
CA ALA A 71 9.87 3.64 -11.69
C ALA A 71 9.17 2.31 -11.43
N LEU A 72 8.01 2.07 -12.05
CA LEU A 72 7.27 0.81 -11.86
C LEU A 72 7.98 -0.41 -12.48
N THR A 73 9.00 -0.19 -13.30
CA THR A 73 9.88 -1.24 -13.83
C THR A 73 11.17 -1.42 -13.02
N ASP A 74 11.38 -0.61 -11.99
CA ASP A 74 12.57 -0.71 -11.13
C ASP A 74 12.38 -1.82 -10.10
N PRO A 75 13.33 -2.76 -9.92
CA PRO A 75 13.27 -3.76 -8.84
C PRO A 75 13.09 -3.15 -7.44
N ALA A 76 13.58 -1.92 -7.22
CA ALA A 76 13.39 -1.19 -5.96
C ALA A 76 11.91 -0.88 -5.63
N LEU A 77 10.99 -1.07 -6.58
CA LEU A 77 9.54 -1.05 -6.36
C LEU A 77 9.15 -1.97 -5.20
N PHE A 78 9.69 -3.18 -5.16
CA PHE A 78 9.33 -4.19 -4.15
C PHE A 78 9.96 -3.93 -2.77
N GLU A 79 10.93 -3.01 -2.69
CA GLU A 79 11.50 -2.53 -1.43
C GLU A 79 10.78 -1.28 -0.89
N THR A 80 9.77 -0.81 -1.60
CA THR A 80 9.07 0.44 -1.29
C THR A 80 7.75 0.13 -0.56
N PRO A 81 7.61 0.43 0.74
CA PRO A 81 6.43 0.04 1.51
C PRO A 81 5.16 0.82 1.11
N PHE A 82 5.32 2.01 0.54
CA PHE A 82 4.21 2.92 0.27
C PHE A 82 4.51 3.75 -0.98
N LEU A 83 3.72 3.56 -2.03
CA LEU A 83 3.76 4.36 -3.23
C LEU A 83 2.87 5.60 -3.11
N PHE A 84 3.34 6.68 -3.71
CA PHE A 84 2.67 7.96 -3.76
C PHE A 84 2.59 8.47 -5.20
N MET A 85 1.40 8.90 -5.60
CA MET A 85 1.15 9.56 -6.88
C MET A 85 0.29 10.81 -6.67
N ASN A 86 0.66 11.90 -7.33
CA ASN A 86 -0.22 13.05 -7.46
C ASN A 86 -0.15 13.67 -8.85
N GLY A 87 -1.31 14.08 -9.38
CA GLY A 87 -1.41 14.47 -10.78
C GLY A 87 -2.57 15.37 -11.12
N HIS A 88 -2.43 16.07 -12.25
CA HIS A 88 -3.49 16.89 -12.83
C HIS A 88 -3.79 16.53 -14.30
N ASN A 89 -2.92 15.79 -14.99
CA ASN A 89 -3.08 15.41 -16.39
C ASN A 89 -3.51 13.94 -16.56
N ASP A 90 -3.89 13.57 -17.78
CA ASP A 90 -3.99 12.17 -18.19
C ASP A 90 -2.59 11.52 -18.24
N PHE A 91 -2.54 10.21 -18.05
CA PHE A 91 -1.34 9.38 -18.08
C PHE A 91 -1.69 7.95 -18.46
N VAL A 92 -0.82 7.23 -19.17
CA VAL A 92 -1.03 5.84 -19.56
C VAL A 92 0.16 5.02 -19.09
N PHE A 93 -0.08 3.95 -18.35
CA PHE A 93 0.99 3.01 -18.03
C PHE A 93 1.26 2.08 -19.19
N LYS A 94 2.53 1.70 -19.32
CA LYS A 94 2.97 0.59 -20.17
C LYS A 94 2.49 -0.74 -19.58
N ASP A 95 2.42 -1.77 -20.41
CA ASP A 95 1.92 -3.07 -19.97
C ASP A 95 2.80 -3.70 -18.88
N GLU A 96 4.13 -3.57 -18.98
CA GLU A 96 5.08 -4.00 -17.94
C GLU A 96 4.88 -3.26 -16.60
N GLU A 97 4.59 -1.95 -16.66
CA GLU A 97 4.31 -1.15 -15.45
C GLU A 97 3.03 -1.60 -14.77
N ILE A 98 2.03 -2.03 -15.54
CA ILE A 98 0.77 -2.58 -15.03
C ILE A 98 0.98 -3.92 -14.36
N GLU A 99 1.76 -4.81 -14.97
CA GLU A 99 2.08 -6.12 -14.41
C GLU A 99 2.83 -5.98 -13.09
N ASN A 100 3.85 -5.12 -13.03
CA ASN A 100 4.61 -4.90 -11.81
C ASN A 100 3.80 -4.20 -10.73
N LEU A 101 2.95 -3.22 -11.08
CA LEU A 101 2.09 -2.55 -10.10
C LEU A 101 1.00 -3.48 -9.57
N ARG A 102 0.44 -4.36 -10.41
CA ARG A 102 -0.46 -5.44 -9.95
C ARG A 102 0.27 -6.31 -8.95
N LEU A 103 1.44 -6.82 -9.31
CA LEU A 103 2.23 -7.71 -8.46
C LEU A 103 2.55 -7.04 -7.11
N TYR A 104 2.99 -5.78 -7.14
CA TYR A 104 3.26 -4.99 -5.95
C TYR A 104 2.06 -4.89 -5.01
N LEU A 105 0.88 -4.55 -5.54
CA LEU A 105 -0.34 -4.39 -4.75
C LEU A 105 -0.88 -5.73 -4.22
N GLU A 106 -0.78 -6.80 -5.00
CA GLU A 106 -1.17 -8.15 -4.57
C GLU A 106 -0.29 -8.70 -3.46
N HIS A 107 0.98 -8.27 -3.39
CA HIS A 107 1.93 -8.67 -2.35
C HIS A 107 1.95 -7.74 -1.12
N GLY A 108 0.90 -6.94 -0.93
CA GLY A 108 0.74 -6.09 0.25
C GLY A 108 1.32 -4.69 0.15
N GLY A 109 1.78 -4.29 -1.04
CA GLY A 109 2.12 -2.90 -1.33
C GLY A 109 0.91 -1.97 -1.23
N PHE A 110 1.16 -0.68 -1.00
CA PHE A 110 0.10 0.33 -0.89
C PHE A 110 0.34 1.48 -1.87
N LEU A 111 -0.70 1.94 -2.56
CA LEU A 111 -0.64 3.08 -3.46
C LEU A 111 -1.61 4.17 -3.00
N PHE A 112 -1.07 5.32 -2.58
CA PHE A 112 -1.83 6.52 -2.33
C PHE A 112 -1.81 7.44 -3.55
N THR A 113 -2.99 7.85 -4.03
CA THR A 113 -3.13 8.73 -5.18
C THR A 113 -3.95 9.97 -4.85
N SER A 114 -3.47 11.15 -5.25
CA SER A 114 -4.21 12.42 -5.09
C SER A 114 -4.32 13.17 -6.41
N GLY A 115 -5.56 13.40 -6.87
CA GLY A 115 -5.82 14.38 -7.92
C GLY A 115 -5.56 15.81 -7.42
N CYS A 116 -5.12 16.69 -8.30
CA CYS A 116 -4.76 18.06 -7.99
C CYS A 116 -5.52 19.07 -8.86
N CYS A 117 -5.75 20.27 -8.33
CA CYS A 117 -6.42 21.38 -9.03
C CYS A 117 -7.83 21.06 -9.56
N THR A 118 -8.51 20.05 -8.99
CA THR A 118 -9.87 19.62 -9.41
C THR A 118 -9.96 19.23 -10.90
N ASN A 119 -8.82 18.92 -11.54
CA ASN A 119 -8.83 18.53 -12.95
C ASN A 119 -9.35 17.08 -13.09
N PRO A 120 -10.42 16.84 -13.87
CA PRO A 120 -10.99 15.51 -14.01
C PRO A 120 -10.13 14.55 -14.85
N ALA A 121 -9.10 15.02 -15.56
CA ALA A 121 -8.25 14.19 -16.40
C ALA A 121 -7.52 13.11 -15.59
N PHE A 122 -6.88 13.48 -14.48
CA PHE A 122 -6.17 12.55 -13.61
C PHE A 122 -7.06 11.44 -13.01
N PRO A 123 -8.19 11.74 -12.33
CA PRO A 123 -9.05 10.69 -11.77
C PRO A 123 -9.75 9.83 -12.84
N LYS A 124 -9.90 10.32 -14.08
CA LYS A 124 -10.36 9.49 -15.21
C LYS A 124 -9.27 8.51 -15.66
N ALA A 125 -8.04 9.01 -15.83
CA ALA A 125 -6.88 8.19 -16.16
C ALA A 125 -6.64 7.12 -15.10
N TRP A 126 -6.64 7.50 -13.81
CA TRP A 126 -6.46 6.56 -12.72
C TRP A 126 -7.50 5.43 -12.73
N ARG A 127 -8.79 5.74 -12.93
CA ARG A 127 -9.82 4.68 -13.03
C ARG A 127 -9.59 3.75 -14.21
N ARG A 128 -9.19 4.28 -15.38
CA ARG A 128 -8.84 3.47 -16.56
C ARG A 128 -7.68 2.54 -16.26
N GLU A 129 -6.60 3.05 -15.67
CA GLU A 129 -5.42 2.26 -15.35
C GLU A 129 -5.71 1.22 -14.26
N MET A 130 -6.50 1.55 -13.22
CA MET A 130 -6.90 0.58 -12.20
C MET A 130 -7.75 -0.57 -12.78
N GLN A 131 -8.58 -0.31 -13.80
CA GLN A 131 -9.30 -1.38 -14.50
C GLN A 131 -8.37 -2.28 -15.32
N ARG A 132 -7.26 -1.75 -15.85
CA ARG A 132 -6.22 -2.55 -16.52
C ARG A 132 -5.42 -3.37 -15.50
N ILE A 133 -5.14 -2.80 -14.32
CA ILE A 133 -4.41 -3.47 -13.23
C ILE A 133 -5.27 -4.56 -12.59
N PHE A 134 -6.54 -4.32 -12.28
CA PHE A 134 -7.45 -5.32 -11.72
C PHE A 134 -8.70 -5.51 -12.59
N PRO A 135 -8.60 -6.26 -13.71
CA PRO A 135 -9.74 -6.55 -14.56
C PRO A 135 -10.87 -7.24 -13.76
N GLY A 136 -12.10 -6.76 -13.93
CA GLY A 136 -13.27 -7.31 -13.23
C GLY A 136 -13.43 -6.87 -11.78
N GLN A 137 -12.52 -6.06 -11.22
CA GLN A 137 -12.64 -5.49 -9.88
C GLN A 137 -12.92 -3.99 -9.98
N PRO A 138 -14.20 -3.57 -10.01
CA PRO A 138 -14.51 -2.14 -10.10
C PRO A 138 -14.04 -1.42 -8.84
N VAL A 139 -13.57 -0.17 -9.02
CA VAL A 139 -13.30 0.74 -7.90
C VAL A 139 -14.60 0.97 -7.15
N LYS A 140 -14.56 0.74 -5.84
CA LYS A 140 -15.69 0.96 -4.93
C LYS A 140 -15.35 2.08 -3.97
N GLU A 141 -16.38 2.79 -3.54
CA GLU A 141 -16.26 3.70 -2.41
C GLU A 141 -16.00 2.89 -1.14
N LEU A 142 -15.10 3.39 -0.30
CA LEU A 142 -14.85 2.77 1.01
C LEU A 142 -15.98 3.16 1.96
N PRO A 143 -16.58 2.18 2.68
CA PRO A 143 -17.54 2.47 3.74
C PRO A 143 -16.97 3.42 4.79
N TYR A 144 -17.78 4.32 5.34
CA TYR A 144 -17.32 5.29 6.35
C TYR A 144 -16.85 4.66 7.67
N ASP A 145 -17.24 3.41 7.94
CA ASP A 145 -16.77 2.61 9.08
C ASP A 145 -15.49 1.80 8.77
N HIS A 146 -14.90 1.97 7.59
CA HIS A 146 -13.67 1.29 7.24
C HIS A 146 -12.53 1.67 8.21
N PRO A 147 -11.76 0.71 8.75
CA PRO A 147 -10.73 0.97 9.78
C PRO A 147 -9.67 2.02 9.40
N ILE A 148 -9.45 2.25 8.10
CA ILE A 148 -8.52 3.29 7.61
C ILE A 148 -8.85 4.68 8.14
N TYR A 149 -10.14 4.98 8.37
CA TYR A 149 -10.59 6.28 8.86
C TYR A 149 -10.30 6.49 10.36
N GLN A 150 -9.98 5.41 11.09
CA GLN A 150 -9.70 5.42 12.53
C GLN A 150 -8.30 4.86 12.87
N ALA A 151 -7.44 4.68 11.86
CA ALA A 151 -6.17 3.98 12.02
C ALA A 151 -5.12 4.77 12.84
N PHE A 152 -5.31 6.08 12.99
CA PHE A 152 -4.39 6.95 13.74
C PHE A 152 -5.13 8.05 14.49
N TYR A 153 -6.08 8.71 13.82
CA TYR A 153 -6.97 9.68 14.45
C TYR A 153 -8.27 8.98 14.89
N PRO A 154 -8.82 9.33 16.06
CA PRO A 154 -10.07 8.76 16.56
C PRO A 154 -11.31 9.26 15.79
#